data_AF-A0A4U2Z2U8-F1
#
_entry.id   AF-A0A4U2Z2U8-F1
#
_cell.length_a   1.000
_cell.length_b   1.000
_cell.length_c   1.000
_cell.angle_alpha   90.00
_cell.angle_beta   90.00
_cell.angle_gamma   90.00
#
_symmetry.space_group_name_H-M   'P 1'
#
loop_
_entity.id
_entity.type
_entity.pdbx_description
1 polymer ?
#
loop_
_entity_poly.entity_id
_entity_poly.type
_entity_poly.pdbx_seq_one_letter_code
_entity_poly.pdbx_strand_id
1 'polypeptide(L)'
;MVKNNIPSIQDDAKLPLPYRAWIDTYYIQLKVIGWVFFSFYTFIAFYKLVINRLVNVSVSLFRGENSLSEIGLFDYSSWRVTTNFIPFETILRYINYSHYFNLDLIILNLLGNLLIFTPMGFLLPLLSKRFRKVWIVVCVGFFSSLAVETVQFIFRVGSADVDDLILNTLGAWFGYLAYKCILIFPKRNV
;
A
#
# COMPACT_ATOMS: atom_id res chain seq x y z
N MET A 1 27.56 -30.44 -20.89
CA MET A 1 26.12 -30.11 -21.02
C MET A 1 25.59 -29.74 -19.64
N VAL A 2 25.37 -28.45 -19.39
CA VAL A 2 24.98 -27.91 -18.08
C VAL A 2 23.51 -28.23 -17.82
N LYS A 3 23.22 -29.03 -16.78
CA LYS A 3 21.86 -29.29 -16.28
C LYS A 3 21.34 -28.01 -15.63
N ASN A 4 20.34 -27.39 -16.24
CA ASN A 4 19.56 -26.31 -15.63
C ASN A 4 18.73 -26.87 -14.46
N ASN A 5 19.25 -26.73 -13.25
CA ASN A 5 18.53 -27.00 -12.00
C ASN A 5 17.55 -25.85 -11.72
N ILE A 6 16.42 -25.84 -12.43
CA ILE A 6 15.25 -25.05 -12.02
C ILE A 6 14.53 -25.89 -10.96
N PRO A 7 14.48 -25.48 -9.68
CA PRO A 7 13.80 -26.26 -8.65
C PRO A 7 12.31 -26.42 -9.01
N SER A 8 11.88 -27.65 -9.21
CA SER A 8 10.50 -28.03 -9.50
C SER A 8 9.63 -27.67 -8.30
N ILE A 9 8.80 -26.64 -8.44
CA ILE A 9 7.87 -26.19 -7.39
C ILE A 9 6.62 -27.10 -7.41
N GLN A 10 6.81 -28.40 -7.23
CA GLN A 10 5.89 -29.42 -7.76
C GLN A 10 5.27 -30.36 -6.72
N ASP A 11 5.34 -30.08 -5.40
CA ASP A 11 4.91 -31.07 -4.40
C ASP A 11 3.58 -30.84 -3.67
N ASP A 12 2.85 -29.73 -3.86
CA ASP A 12 1.72 -29.46 -2.93
C ASP A 12 0.28 -29.68 -3.47
N ALA A 13 0.07 -30.02 -4.75
CA ALA A 13 -1.22 -30.54 -5.26
C ALA A 13 -1.10 -31.00 -6.72
N LYS A 14 -1.21 -32.31 -7.00
CA LYS A 14 -1.28 -32.83 -8.38
C LYS A 14 -2.71 -32.66 -8.93
N LEU A 15 -2.96 -31.55 -9.63
CA LEU A 15 -4.20 -31.38 -10.41
C LEU A 15 -4.34 -32.47 -11.50
N PRO A 16 -5.56 -32.90 -11.86
CA PRO A 16 -5.78 -33.85 -12.96
C PRO A 16 -5.26 -33.30 -14.30
N LEU A 17 -4.77 -34.21 -15.14
CA LEU A 17 -3.92 -33.90 -16.29
C LEU A 17 -4.53 -33.08 -17.47
N PRO A 18 -5.86 -32.88 -17.66
CA PRO A 18 -6.32 -31.91 -18.67
C PRO A 18 -6.28 -30.46 -18.18
N TYR A 19 -6.49 -30.21 -16.89
CA TYR A 19 -6.53 -28.86 -16.31
C TYR A 19 -5.12 -28.28 -16.10
N ARG A 20 -4.16 -29.15 -15.78
CA ARG A 20 -2.78 -28.77 -15.48
C ARG A 20 -2.06 -28.21 -16.72
N ALA A 21 -2.25 -28.83 -17.88
CA ALA A 21 -1.66 -28.39 -19.14
C ALA A 21 -2.15 -27.01 -19.57
N TRP A 22 -3.45 -26.74 -19.37
CA TRP A 22 -4.05 -25.42 -19.63
C TRP A 22 -3.47 -24.35 -18.71
N ILE A 23 -3.45 -24.60 -17.39
CA ILE A 23 -2.91 -23.65 -16.41
C ILE A 23 -1.43 -23.37 -16.69
N ASP A 24 -0.63 -24.38 -16.96
CA ASP A 24 0.81 -24.21 -17.24
C ASP A 24 1.05 -23.41 -18.53
N THR A 25 0.20 -23.57 -19.55
CA THR A 25 0.27 -22.82 -20.82
C THR A 25 -0.01 -21.33 -20.64
N TYR A 26 -0.93 -20.96 -19.74
CA TYR A 26 -1.35 -19.56 -19.50
C TYR A 26 -0.75 -18.93 -18.24
N TYR A 27 0.00 -19.68 -17.43
CA TYR A 27 0.50 -19.23 -16.13
C TYR A 27 1.42 -18.01 -16.25
N ILE A 28 2.32 -18.00 -17.24
CA ILE A 28 3.26 -16.90 -17.43
C ILE A 28 2.51 -15.63 -17.86
N GLN A 29 1.55 -15.76 -18.77
CA GLN A 29 0.73 -14.67 -19.28
C GLN A 29 -0.11 -14.07 -18.14
N LEU A 30 -0.78 -14.90 -17.34
CA LEU A 30 -1.54 -14.46 -16.17
C LEU A 30 -0.64 -13.73 -15.15
N LYS A 31 0.59 -14.22 -14.95
CA LYS A 31 1.55 -13.59 -14.04
C LYS A 31 2.01 -12.22 -14.57
N VAL A 32 2.31 -12.11 -15.86
CA VAL A 32 2.71 -10.84 -16.50
C VAL A 32 1.57 -9.82 -16.42
N ILE A 33 0.35 -10.23 -16.79
CA ILE A 33 -0.86 -9.40 -16.69
C ILE A 33 -1.06 -8.92 -15.25
N GLY A 34 -0.92 -9.81 -14.28
CA GLY A 34 -1.02 -9.46 -12.86
C GLY A 34 0.02 -8.42 -12.42
N TRP A 35 1.27 -8.53 -12.87
CA TRP A 35 2.30 -7.51 -12.60
C TRP A 35 2.00 -6.16 -13.28
N VAL A 36 1.42 -6.16 -14.48
CA VAL A 36 0.99 -4.93 -15.17
C VAL A 36 -0.11 -4.22 -14.36
N PHE A 37 -1.14 -4.96 -13.93
CA PHE A 37 -2.21 -4.40 -13.10
C PHE A 37 -1.68 -3.89 -11.76
N PHE A 38 -0.79 -4.64 -11.12
CA PHE A 38 -0.17 -4.22 -9.87
C PHE A 38 0.65 -2.94 -10.02
N SER A 39 1.41 -2.82 -11.11
CA SER A 39 2.17 -1.60 -11.44
C SER A 39 1.25 -0.40 -11.63
N PHE A 40 0.16 -0.56 -12.39
CA PHE A 40 -0.81 0.51 -12.62
C PHE A 40 -1.51 0.96 -11.33
N TYR A 41 -1.94 0.00 -10.50
CA TYR A 41 -2.50 0.29 -9.18
C TYR A 41 -1.50 1.02 -8.27
N THR A 42 -0.24 0.56 -8.23
CA THR A 42 0.80 1.19 -7.41
C THR A 42 1.07 2.61 -7.87
N PHE A 43 1.08 2.87 -9.18
CA PHE A 43 1.20 4.21 -9.75
C PHE A 43 0.04 5.12 -9.31
N ILE A 44 -1.21 4.64 -9.37
CA ILE A 44 -2.38 5.39 -8.91
C ILE A 44 -2.30 5.69 -7.41
N ALA A 45 -1.94 4.69 -6.60
CA ALA A 45 -1.81 4.85 -5.16
C ALA A 45 -0.74 5.89 -4.82
N PHE A 46 0.44 5.79 -5.44
CA PHE A 46 1.51 6.77 -5.27
C PHE A 46 1.11 8.16 -5.77
N TYR A 47 0.37 8.23 -6.88
CA TYR A 47 -0.15 9.50 -7.38
C TYR A 47 -1.08 10.16 -6.38
N LYS A 48 -2.03 9.40 -5.81
CA LYS A 48 -3.00 9.89 -4.83
C LYS A 48 -2.34 10.31 -3.51
N LEU A 49 -1.36 9.55 -3.04
CA LEU A 49 -0.70 9.80 -1.75
C LEU A 49 0.31 10.95 -1.80
N VAL A 50 1.05 11.09 -2.90
CA VAL A 50 2.23 11.96 -2.97
C VAL A 50 2.20 12.89 -4.17
N ILE A 51 2.15 12.36 -5.41
CA ILE A 51 2.40 13.17 -6.61
C ILE A 51 1.38 14.28 -6.77
N ASN A 52 0.09 14.01 -6.55
CA ASN A 52 -0.95 15.02 -6.67
C ASN A 52 -0.69 16.23 -5.75
N ARG A 53 -0.17 15.98 -4.55
CA ARG A 53 0.16 17.03 -3.57
C ARG A 53 1.43 17.78 -3.97
N LEU A 54 2.47 17.07 -4.42
CA LEU A 54 3.70 17.69 -4.94
C LEU A 54 3.43 18.57 -6.16
N VAL A 55 2.59 18.11 -7.09
CA VAL A 55 2.21 18.87 -8.29
C VAL A 55 1.48 20.15 -7.87
N ASN A 56 0.54 20.08 -6.93
CA ASN A 56 -0.16 21.28 -6.45
C ASN A 56 0.80 22.31 -5.86
N VAL A 57 1.75 21.87 -5.03
CA VAL A 57 2.79 22.75 -4.47
C VAL A 57 3.65 23.35 -5.58
N SER A 58 4.11 22.54 -6.52
CA SER A 58 4.96 22.96 -7.63
C SER A 58 4.26 23.96 -8.54
N VAL A 59 2.97 23.74 -8.84
CA VAL A 59 2.15 24.65 -9.63
C VAL A 59 1.92 25.97 -8.90
N SER A 60 1.66 25.95 -7.59
CA SER A 60 1.48 27.17 -6.80
C SER A 60 2.74 28.05 -6.76
N LEU A 61 3.91 27.42 -6.65
CA LEU A 61 5.22 28.08 -6.74
C LEU A 61 5.47 28.66 -8.13
N PHE A 62 5.19 27.88 -9.19
CA PHE A 62 5.42 28.31 -10.56
C PHE A 62 4.52 29.48 -10.97
N ARG A 63 3.28 29.52 -10.46
CA ARG A 63 2.34 30.63 -10.68
C ARG A 63 2.68 31.88 -9.87
N GLY A 64 3.64 31.80 -8.94
CA GLY A 64 3.97 32.89 -8.03
C GLY A 64 2.86 33.18 -7.01
N GLU A 65 1.96 32.23 -6.76
CA GLU A 65 0.90 32.36 -5.76
C GLU A 65 1.47 32.29 -4.33
N ASN A 66 2.52 31.48 -4.13
CA ASN A 66 3.22 31.32 -2.86
C ASN A 66 4.73 31.38 -3.07
N SER A 67 5.45 31.93 -2.10
CA SER A 67 6.92 31.83 -2.01
C SER A 67 7.38 30.58 -1.24
N LEU A 68 8.61 30.12 -1.47
CA LEU A 68 9.19 28.98 -0.74
C LEU A 68 9.21 29.18 0.79
N SER A 69 9.38 30.44 1.23
CA SER A 69 9.33 30.82 2.65
C SER A 69 7.94 30.70 3.25
N GLU A 70 6.88 31.07 2.50
CA GLU A 70 5.50 30.95 2.97
C GLU A 70 5.01 29.50 3.04
N ILE A 71 5.55 28.64 2.17
CA ILE A 71 5.33 27.19 2.24
C ILE A 71 6.06 26.57 3.44
N GLY A 72 6.95 27.30 4.12
CA GLY A 72 7.58 26.86 5.37
C GLY A 72 8.41 25.59 5.21
N LEU A 73 8.96 25.32 4.02
CA LEU A 73 9.62 24.05 3.67
C LEU A 73 10.82 23.75 4.59
N PHE A 74 11.44 24.77 5.17
CA PHE A 74 12.52 24.68 6.16
C PHE A 74 12.21 25.40 7.48
N ASP A 75 10.93 25.69 7.75
CA ASP A 75 10.51 26.30 9.00
C ASP A 75 10.06 25.25 10.01
N TYR A 76 10.76 25.20 11.15
CA TYR A 76 10.45 24.28 12.24
C TYR A 76 9.04 24.48 12.80
N SER A 77 8.56 25.73 12.88
CA SER A 77 7.23 26.02 13.42
C SER A 77 6.15 25.39 12.53
N SER A 78 6.35 25.50 11.23
CA SER A 78 5.51 24.93 10.20
C SER A 78 5.54 23.38 10.24
N TRP A 79 6.71 22.76 10.37
CA TRP A 79 6.84 21.30 10.47
C TRP A 79 6.10 20.71 11.68
N ARG A 80 6.15 21.38 12.84
CA ARG A 80 5.46 20.93 14.05
C ARG A 80 3.94 20.85 13.92
N VAL A 81 3.33 21.66 13.05
CA VAL A 81 1.87 21.70 12.88
C VAL A 81 1.38 20.67 11.86
N THR A 82 2.25 20.23 10.95
CA THR A 82 1.91 19.29 9.87
C THR A 82 2.45 17.87 10.11
N THR A 83 2.88 17.56 11.32
CA THR A 83 3.47 16.26 11.64
C THR A 83 2.91 15.72 12.95
N ASN A 84 2.51 14.46 12.93
CA ASN A 84 2.15 13.71 14.12
C ASN A 84 3.04 12.47 14.23
N PHE A 85 3.89 12.45 15.25
CA PHE A 85 4.73 11.30 15.59
C PHE A 85 4.23 10.53 16.81
N ILE A 86 3.11 10.97 17.41
CA ILE A 86 2.52 10.31 18.57
C ILE A 86 1.52 9.26 18.04
N PRO A 87 1.80 7.97 18.24
CA PRO A 87 0.91 6.92 17.78
C PRO A 87 -0.44 7.01 18.49
N PHE A 88 -1.49 6.79 17.72
CA PHE A 88 -2.91 6.86 18.01
C PHE A 88 -3.46 8.26 18.31
N GLU A 89 -2.66 9.33 18.24
CA GLU A 89 -3.11 10.70 18.55
C GLU A 89 -4.20 11.17 17.57
N THR A 90 -3.98 11.01 16.27
CA THR A 90 -4.95 11.42 15.24
C THR A 90 -6.20 10.53 15.29
N ILE A 91 -6.05 9.23 15.48
CA ILE A 91 -7.19 8.30 15.62
C ILE A 91 -8.04 8.69 16.84
N LEU A 92 -7.42 8.90 18.00
CA LEU A 92 -8.12 9.31 19.21
C LEU A 92 -8.75 10.70 19.07
N ARG A 93 -8.08 11.62 18.36
CA ARG A 93 -8.62 12.94 18.05
C ARG A 93 -9.90 12.82 17.21
N TYR A 94 -9.92 11.97 16.20
CA TYR A 94 -11.13 11.72 15.41
C TYR A 94 -12.25 11.07 16.23
N ILE A 95 -11.94 10.19 17.17
CA ILE A 95 -12.95 9.55 18.03
C ILE A 95 -13.54 10.57 19.03
N ASN A 96 -12.67 11.23 19.80
CA ASN A 96 -13.07 12.13 20.90
C ASN A 96 -13.67 13.45 20.41
N TYR A 97 -13.25 13.93 19.24
CA TYR A 97 -13.72 15.17 18.65
C TYR A 97 -14.49 14.94 17.34
N SER A 98 -15.09 13.74 17.19
CA SER A 98 -15.85 13.36 15.99
C SER A 98 -16.93 14.38 15.59
N HIS A 99 -17.56 15.04 16.56
CA HIS A 99 -18.57 16.07 16.33
C HIS A 99 -18.05 17.34 15.63
N TYR A 100 -16.74 17.59 15.66
CA TYR A 100 -16.11 18.74 14.99
C TYR A 100 -15.67 18.45 13.56
N PHE A 101 -15.67 17.17 13.16
CA PHE A 101 -15.25 16.74 11.83
C PHE A 101 -16.41 16.17 11.04
N ASN A 102 -16.40 16.35 9.73
CA ASN A 102 -17.33 15.63 8.87
C ASN A 102 -16.99 14.14 8.90
N LEU A 103 -18.00 13.29 9.10
CA LEU A 103 -17.83 11.83 9.14
C LEU A 103 -17.14 11.30 7.88
N ASP A 104 -17.45 11.86 6.72
CA ASP A 104 -16.83 11.49 5.45
C ASP A 104 -15.32 11.70 5.46
N LEU A 105 -14.83 12.78 6.09
CA LEU A 105 -13.41 13.07 6.22
C LEU A 105 -12.72 12.08 7.16
N ILE A 106 -13.36 11.73 8.28
CA ILE A 106 -12.82 10.74 9.22
C ILE A 106 -12.70 9.39 8.52
N ILE A 107 -13.77 8.95 7.84
CA ILE A 107 -13.81 7.68 7.12
C ILE A 107 -12.75 7.68 6.01
N LEU A 108 -12.65 8.73 5.20
CA LEU A 108 -11.68 8.79 4.12
C LEU A 108 -10.22 8.77 4.63
N ASN A 109 -9.90 9.44 5.74
CA ASN A 109 -8.55 9.40 6.28
C ASN A 109 -8.23 8.02 6.89
N LEU A 110 -9.09 7.51 7.78
CA LEU A 110 -8.82 6.24 8.47
C LEU A 110 -8.94 5.04 7.52
N LEU A 111 -10.09 4.92 6.86
CA LEU A 111 -10.38 3.78 5.98
C LEU A 111 -9.65 3.91 4.65
N GLY A 112 -9.46 5.12 4.12
CA GLY A 112 -8.71 5.31 2.87
C GLY A 112 -7.26 4.88 2.99
N ASN A 113 -6.57 5.25 4.08
CA ASN A 113 -5.20 4.80 4.33
C ASN A 113 -5.14 3.27 4.55
N LEU A 114 -6.07 2.69 5.32
CA LEU A 114 -6.13 1.24 5.44
C LEU A 114 -6.38 0.53 4.09
N LEU A 115 -7.31 1.02 3.29
CA LEU A 115 -7.69 0.39 2.03
C LEU A 115 -6.67 0.60 0.92
N ILE A 116 -5.90 1.69 0.92
CA ILE A 116 -4.95 1.95 -0.17
C ILE A 116 -3.79 0.95 -0.20
N PHE A 117 -3.43 0.30 0.92
CA PHE A 117 -2.43 -0.77 0.98
C PHE A 117 -3.02 -2.19 0.98
N THR A 118 -4.34 -2.33 1.15
CA THR A 118 -5.02 -3.63 1.20
C THR A 118 -4.85 -4.44 -0.11
N PRO A 119 -5.09 -3.88 -1.32
CA PRO A 119 -4.85 -4.60 -2.56
C PRO A 119 -3.39 -5.03 -2.73
N MET A 120 -2.44 -4.21 -2.28
CA MET A 120 -1.02 -4.59 -2.28
C MET A 120 -0.77 -5.86 -1.46
N GLY A 121 -1.31 -5.90 -0.23
CA GLY A 121 -1.20 -7.06 0.65
C GLY A 121 -1.79 -8.34 0.08
N PHE A 122 -2.85 -8.21 -0.72
CA PHE A 122 -3.52 -9.32 -1.39
C PHE A 122 -2.78 -9.79 -2.66
N LEU A 123 -2.36 -8.85 -3.51
CA LEU A 123 -1.81 -9.15 -4.84
C LEU A 123 -0.36 -9.66 -4.77
N LEU A 124 0.48 -9.12 -3.90
CA LEU A 124 1.89 -9.53 -3.77
C LEU A 124 2.09 -11.05 -3.60
N PRO A 125 1.44 -11.73 -2.64
CA PRO A 125 1.59 -13.18 -2.46
C PRO A 125 1.00 -14.01 -3.61
N LEU A 126 0.04 -13.44 -4.36
CA LEU A 126 -0.54 -14.05 -5.56
C LEU A 126 0.46 -14.00 -6.74
N LEU A 127 1.15 -12.87 -6.92
CA LEU A 127 2.06 -12.63 -8.04
C LEU A 127 3.43 -13.28 -7.88
N SER A 128 3.90 -13.49 -6.64
CA SER A 128 5.19 -14.12 -6.40
C SER A 128 5.25 -14.93 -5.11
N LYS A 129 5.82 -16.12 -5.23
CA LYS A 129 6.03 -17.07 -4.12
C LYS A 129 6.88 -16.47 -3.01
N ARG A 130 7.74 -15.49 -3.32
CA ARG A 130 8.58 -14.79 -2.33
C ARG A 130 7.74 -14.02 -1.31
N PHE A 131 6.57 -13.51 -1.67
CA PHE A 131 5.70 -12.74 -0.78
C PHE A 131 4.66 -13.59 -0.05
N ARG A 132 4.73 -14.93 -0.13
CA ARG A 132 3.77 -15.81 0.56
C ARG A 132 3.96 -15.87 2.07
N LYS A 133 5.01 -15.25 2.63
CA LYS A 133 5.20 -15.11 4.07
C LYS A 133 4.62 -13.77 4.53
N VAL A 134 3.74 -13.80 5.54
CA VAL A 134 3.06 -12.61 6.06
C VAL A 134 4.02 -11.48 6.42
N TRP A 135 5.13 -11.79 7.09
CA TRP A 135 6.10 -10.79 7.53
C TRP A 135 6.76 -10.06 6.35
N ILE A 136 6.95 -10.70 5.20
CA ILE A 136 7.51 -10.03 4.01
C ILE A 136 6.53 -8.99 3.49
N VAL A 137 5.24 -9.34 3.40
CA VAL A 137 4.19 -8.43 2.92
C VAL A 137 4.01 -7.26 3.89
N VAL A 138 4.01 -7.53 5.19
CA VAL A 138 3.94 -6.49 6.23
C VAL A 138 5.17 -5.59 6.20
N CYS A 139 6.38 -6.13 6.06
CA CYS A 139 7.59 -5.31 5.92
C CYS A 139 7.54 -4.43 4.67
N VAL A 140 7.10 -4.97 3.52
CA VAL A 140 6.93 -4.17 2.30
C VAL A 140 5.89 -3.08 2.52
N GLY A 141 4.75 -3.41 3.13
CA GLY A 141 3.73 -2.43 3.57
C GLY A 141 4.31 -1.30 4.40
N PHE A 142 5.00 -1.67 5.47
CA PHE A 142 5.61 -0.74 6.40
C PHE A 142 6.65 0.16 5.73
N PHE A 143 7.63 -0.40 5.01
CA PHE A 143 8.69 0.41 4.39
C PHE A 143 8.16 1.27 3.23
N SER A 144 7.20 0.76 2.44
CA SER A 144 6.56 1.56 1.39
C SER A 144 5.76 2.72 1.98
N SER A 145 5.00 2.49 3.06
CA SER A 145 4.30 3.56 3.76
C SER A 145 5.26 4.54 4.43
N LEU A 146 6.33 4.05 5.07
CA LEU A 146 7.35 4.91 5.68
C LEU A 146 8.02 5.81 4.64
N ALA A 147 8.29 5.29 3.45
CA ALA A 147 8.82 6.09 2.34
C ALA A 147 7.82 7.19 1.91
N VAL A 148 6.52 6.88 1.84
CA VAL A 148 5.47 7.86 1.55
C VAL A 148 5.42 8.96 2.61
N GLU A 149 5.34 8.58 3.89
CA GLU A 149 5.32 9.53 5.02
C GLU A 149 6.58 10.39 5.05
N THR A 150 7.74 9.80 4.75
CA THR A 150 9.02 10.52 4.69
C THR A 150 9.02 11.57 3.58
N VAL A 151 8.47 11.25 2.40
CA VAL A 151 8.34 12.23 1.32
C VAL A 151 7.35 13.33 1.71
N GLN A 152 6.23 12.98 2.35
CA GLN A 152 5.26 13.96 2.82
C GLN A 152 5.84 14.89 3.89
N PHE A 153 6.67 14.36 4.77
CA PHE A 153 7.42 15.09 5.77
C PHE A 153 8.43 16.06 5.15
N ILE A 154 9.32 15.58 4.28
CA ILE A 154 10.40 16.38 3.67
C ILE A 154 9.84 17.52 2.82
N PHE A 155 8.85 17.23 1.98
CA PHE A 155 8.29 18.21 1.05
C PHE A 155 7.09 18.98 1.61
N ARG A 156 6.73 18.76 2.88
CA ARG A 156 5.54 19.32 3.54
C ARG A 156 4.25 19.15 2.72
N VAL A 157 4.10 18.01 2.09
CA VAL A 157 2.95 17.71 1.24
C VAL A 157 1.91 16.88 1.99
N GLY A 158 1.04 17.57 2.71
CA GLY A 158 0.02 16.97 3.57
C GLY A 158 0.45 16.94 5.03
N SER A 159 -0.12 16.01 5.80
CA SER A 159 0.26 15.75 7.19
C SER A 159 1.01 14.43 7.23
N ALA A 160 2.27 14.44 7.69
CA ALA A 160 2.97 13.19 7.95
C ALA A 160 2.49 12.64 9.28
N ASP A 161 1.95 11.42 9.29
CA ASP A 161 1.26 10.87 10.46
C ASP A 161 1.67 9.41 10.70
N VAL A 162 2.15 9.14 11.91
CA VAL A 162 2.46 7.77 12.35
C VAL A 162 1.20 6.89 12.36
N ASP A 163 0.01 7.46 12.54
CA ASP A 163 -1.24 6.71 12.46
C ASP A 163 -1.51 6.22 11.04
N ASP A 164 -1.18 7.02 10.03
CA ASP A 164 -1.31 6.64 8.62
C ASP A 164 -0.33 5.51 8.26
N LEU A 165 0.90 5.58 8.78
CA LEU A 165 1.87 4.49 8.70
C LEU A 165 1.34 3.18 9.29
N ILE A 166 0.71 3.26 10.46
CA ILE A 166 0.11 2.10 11.13
C ILE A 166 -1.07 1.56 10.30
N LEU A 167 -1.98 2.42 9.85
CA LEU A 167 -3.15 2.04 9.07
C LEU A 167 -2.78 1.40 7.74
N ASN A 168 -1.81 1.95 7.01
CA ASN A 168 -1.29 1.39 5.77
C ASN A 168 -0.66 0.00 6.01
N THR A 169 0.10 -0.15 7.10
CA THR A 169 0.71 -1.44 7.48
C THR A 169 -0.35 -2.48 7.83
N LEU A 170 -1.39 -2.08 8.58
CA LEU A 170 -2.55 -2.92 8.87
C LEU A 170 -3.33 -3.29 7.61
N GLY A 171 -3.47 -2.35 6.66
CA GLY A 171 -4.05 -2.60 5.35
C GLY A 171 -3.33 -3.71 4.60
N ALA A 172 -2.00 -3.65 4.52
CA ALA A 172 -1.19 -4.71 3.91
C ALA A 172 -1.39 -6.07 4.61
N TRP A 173 -1.51 -6.06 5.94
CA TRP A 173 -1.79 -7.28 6.71
C TRP A 173 -3.20 -7.84 6.42
N PHE A 174 -4.24 -7.01 6.42
CA PHE A 174 -5.61 -7.41 6.08
C PHE A 174 -5.71 -7.94 4.65
N GLY A 175 -5.02 -7.32 3.69
CA GLY A 175 -4.92 -7.83 2.32
C GLY A 175 -4.32 -9.24 2.26
N TYR A 176 -3.26 -9.49 3.03
CA TYR A 176 -2.65 -10.82 3.14
C TYR A 176 -3.60 -11.84 3.80
N LEU A 177 -4.34 -11.44 4.83
CA LEU A 177 -5.36 -12.29 5.44
C LEU A 177 -6.45 -12.66 4.43
N ALA A 178 -6.94 -11.70 3.65
CA ALA A 178 -7.91 -11.96 2.59
C ALA A 178 -7.38 -12.98 1.55
N TYR A 179 -6.09 -12.86 1.17
CA TYR A 179 -5.41 -13.83 0.31
C TYR A 179 -5.40 -15.23 0.93
N LYS A 180 -5.06 -15.34 2.22
CA LYS A 180 -5.04 -16.63 2.93
C LYS A 180 -6.41 -17.24 3.03
N CYS A 181 -7.43 -16.47 3.40
CA CYS A 181 -8.81 -16.94 3.49
C CYS A 181 -9.25 -17.55 2.15
N ILE A 182 -9.11 -16.81 1.05
CA ILE A 182 -9.51 -17.29 -0.29
C ILE A 182 -8.79 -18.60 -0.67
N LEU A 183 -7.51 -18.74 -0.34
CA LEU A 183 -6.75 -19.96 -0.66
C LEU A 183 -6.94 -21.13 0.31
N ILE A 184 -7.44 -20.91 1.52
CA ILE A 184 -7.73 -21.98 2.49
C ILE A 184 -9.13 -22.56 2.27
N PHE A 185 -10.06 -21.79 1.70
CA PHE A 185 -11.42 -22.24 1.38
C PHE A 185 -11.64 -23.33 0.30
N PRO A 186 -10.65 -23.87 -0.46
CA PRO A 186 -10.92 -24.95 -1.43
C PRO A 186 -11.15 -26.35 -0.84
N LYS A 187 -10.98 -26.60 0.47
CA LYS A 187 -11.35 -27.89 1.09
C LYS A 187 -12.81 -27.88 1.55
N ARG A 188 -13.75 -27.91 0.61
CA ARG A 188 -15.09 -28.46 0.91
C ARG A 188 -15.06 -29.94 0.58
N ASN A 189 -15.10 -30.75 1.65
CA ASN A 189 -15.37 -32.19 1.59
C ASN A 189 -16.71 -32.39 0.86
N VAL A 190 -16.66 -32.98 -0.34
CA VAL A 190 -17.79 -33.65 -1.00
C VAL A 190 -17.27 -34.98 -1.51
#